data_AF-A0A7I8D4M9-F1
#
_entry.id   AF-A0A7I8D4M9-F1
#
_cell.length_a   1.000
_cell.length_b   1.000
_cell.length_c   1.000
_cell.angle_alpha   90.00
_cell.angle_beta   90.00
_cell.angle_gamma   90.00
#
_symmetry.space_group_name_H-M   'P 1'
#
loop_
_entity.id
_entity.type
_entity.pdbx_description
1 polymer ?
#
loop_
_entity_poly.entity_id
_entity_poly.type
_entity_poly.pdbx_seq_one_letter_code
_entity_poly.pdbx_strand_id
1 'polypeptide(L)'
;MQQFFNQISDIVVRMKVETENRFRYEMANESVLQKGSVSRNQFGKLVEEVHPKEYASFLNQKYSQVSFAKTSITFEDESTVPVGRVIGQVDRLHLTGQKF
;
A
#
# COMPACT_ATOMS: atom_id res chain seq x y z
N MET A 1 8.60 8.88 -16.44
CA MET A 1 7.84 7.98 -15.54
C MET A 1 7.44 8.63 -14.22
N GLN A 2 8.34 9.26 -13.45
CA GLN A 2 7.95 9.86 -12.14
C GLN A 2 6.97 11.04 -12.24
N GLN A 3 7.06 11.90 -13.27
CA GLN A 3 6.17 13.07 -13.39
C GLN A 3 4.68 12.68 -13.53
N PHE A 4 4.35 11.65 -14.31
CA PHE A 4 2.97 11.20 -14.47
C PHE A 4 2.42 10.60 -13.17
N PHE A 5 3.22 9.78 -12.50
CA PHE A 5 2.86 9.16 -11.22
C PHE A 5 2.50 10.20 -10.15
N ASN A 6 3.21 11.32 -10.11
CA ASN A 6 2.98 12.42 -9.17
C ASN A 6 1.79 13.33 -9.52
N GLN A 7 1.25 13.23 -10.74
CA GLN A 7 0.06 13.99 -11.16
C GLN A 7 -1.25 13.26 -10.85
N ILE A 8 -1.20 11.99 -10.47
CA ILE A 8 -2.38 11.22 -10.07
C ILE A 8 -2.88 11.72 -8.71
N SER A 9 -4.14 12.16 -8.66
CA SER A 9 -4.79 12.65 -7.44
C SER A 9 -5.07 11.55 -6.42
N ASP A 10 -5.25 10.31 -6.89
CA ASP A 10 -5.47 9.14 -6.06
C ASP A 10 -4.20 8.75 -5.29
N ILE A 11 -4.38 8.07 -4.16
CA ILE A 11 -3.29 7.53 -3.36
C ILE A 11 -2.74 6.29 -4.07
N VAL A 12 -1.50 6.36 -4.57
CA VAL A 12 -0.86 5.23 -5.26
C VAL A 12 0.44 4.86 -4.59
N VAL A 13 0.53 3.61 -4.13
CA VAL A 13 1.70 3.02 -3.47
C VAL A 13 2.18 1.83 -4.28
N ARG A 14 3.50 1.75 -4.51
CA ARG A 14 4.16 0.56 -5.04
C ARG A 14 4.86 -0.19 -3.91
N MET A 15 4.63 -1.49 -3.87
CA MET A 15 5.19 -2.38 -2.86
C MET A 15 5.95 -3.52 -3.51
N LYS A 16 7.04 -3.94 -2.86
CA LYS A 16 7.74 -5.18 -3.18
C LYS A 16 7.08 -6.33 -2.44
N VAL A 17 6.82 -7.42 -3.16
CA VAL A 17 6.43 -8.70 -2.56
C VAL A 17 7.69 -9.45 -2.20
N GLU A 18 7.86 -9.76 -0.93
CA GLU A 18 8.96 -10.58 -0.41
C GLU A 18 8.50 -12.02 -0.16
N THR A 19 9.43 -12.85 0.32
CA THR A 19 9.12 -14.23 0.73
C THR A 19 8.00 -14.23 1.77
N GLU A 20 7.19 -15.29 1.78
CA GLU A 20 6.09 -15.49 2.72
C GLU A 20 4.96 -14.44 2.63
N ASN A 21 4.78 -13.81 1.46
CA ASN A 21 3.78 -12.76 1.24
C ASN A 21 3.93 -11.58 2.23
N ARG A 22 5.17 -11.13 2.41
CA ARG A 22 5.45 -9.89 3.14
C ARG A 22 5.55 -8.73 2.15
N PHE A 23 5.08 -7.55 2.54
CA PHE A 23 4.93 -6.42 1.61
C PHE A 23 5.75 -5.23 2.09
N ARG A 24 6.74 -4.80 1.30
CA ARG A 24 7.64 -3.68 1.61
C ARG A 24 7.28 -2.45 0.80
N TYR A 25 7.16 -1.30 1.43
CA TYR A 25 6.94 -0.03 0.74
C TYR A 25 8.18 0.35 -0.10
N GLU A 26 8.02 0.51 -1.41
CA GLU A 26 9.13 0.97 -2.28
C GLU A 26 8.99 2.44 -2.68
N MET A 27 7.78 2.85 -3.02
CA MET A 27 7.51 4.17 -3.58
C MET A 27 6.05 4.54 -3.37
N ALA A 28 5.76 5.83 -3.23
CA ALA A 28 4.42 6.37 -3.22
C ALA A 28 4.38 7.70 -3.98
N ASN A 29 3.24 8.03 -4.57
CA ASN A 29 3.08 9.31 -5.28
C ASN A 29 2.94 10.46 -4.28
N GLU A 30 3.04 11.71 -4.77
CA GLU A 30 2.90 12.89 -3.91
C GLU A 30 1.55 12.94 -3.17
N SER A 31 0.47 12.42 -3.77
CA SER A 31 -0.84 12.34 -3.13
C SER A 31 -0.83 11.50 -1.85
N VAL A 32 -0.13 10.35 -1.82
CA VAL A 32 0.05 9.56 -0.59
C VAL A 32 0.80 10.36 0.47
N LEU A 33 1.85 11.07 0.07
CA LEU A 33 2.69 11.80 1.01
C LEU A 33 1.97 13.00 1.64
N GLN A 34 0.98 13.55 0.95
CA GLN A 34 0.17 14.66 1.45
C GLN A 34 -1.05 14.21 2.25
N LYS A 35 -1.67 13.08 1.89
CA LYS A 35 -3.01 12.69 2.37
C LYS A 35 -3.09 11.32 3.03
N GLY A 36 -2.07 10.48 2.83
CA GLY A 36 -2.07 9.09 3.25
C GLY A 36 -1.47 8.87 4.64
N SER A 37 -1.49 7.60 5.06
CA SER A 37 -0.90 7.13 6.31
C SER A 37 0.59 6.78 6.21
N VAL A 38 1.17 6.88 5.00
CA VAL A 38 2.55 6.51 4.71
C VAL A 38 3.37 7.73 4.30
N SER A 39 4.53 7.92 4.92
CA SER A 39 5.50 8.98 4.60
C SER A 39 6.80 8.41 4.04
N ARG A 40 7.64 9.26 3.44
CA ARG A 40 8.90 8.83 2.80
C ARG A 40 9.84 8.07 3.76
N ASN A 41 9.77 8.33 5.07
CA ASN A 41 10.62 7.67 6.07
C ASN A 41 10.26 6.19 6.32
N GLN A 42 9.14 5.72 5.76
CA GLN A 42 8.68 4.33 5.86
C GLN A 42 9.00 3.54 4.60
N PHE A 43 9.56 4.16 3.56
CA PHE A 43 10.07 3.41 2.41
C PHE A 43 11.20 2.49 2.86
N GLY A 44 11.20 1.28 2.32
CA GLY A 44 12.06 0.19 2.75
C GLY A 44 11.56 -0.53 4.00
N LYS A 45 10.44 -0.16 4.62
CA LYS A 45 9.83 -0.90 5.74
C LYS A 45 8.68 -1.78 5.27
N LEU A 46 8.41 -2.84 6.02
CA LEU A 46 7.28 -3.74 5.85
C LEU A 46 6.01 -3.16 6.45
N VAL A 47 4.86 -3.64 5.99
CA VAL A 47 3.53 -3.24 6.51
C VAL A 47 3.48 -3.36 8.03
N GLU A 48 3.95 -4.47 8.60
CA GLU A 48 3.97 -4.73 10.04
C GLU A 48 4.97 -3.88 10.84
N GLU A 49 5.93 -3.24 10.18
CA GLU A 49 6.87 -2.29 10.81
C GLU A 49 6.33 -0.86 10.83
N VAL A 50 5.31 -0.59 10.02
CA VAL A 50 4.73 0.74 9.82
C VAL A 50 3.44 0.92 10.61
N HIS A 51 2.66 -0.14 10.72
CA HIS A 51 1.28 -0.08 11.20
C HIS A 51 1.07 -0.88 12.49
N PRO A 52 0.07 -0.52 13.32
CA PRO A 52 -0.36 -1.34 14.45
C PRO A 52 -0.69 -2.77 13.99
N LYS A 53 -0.42 -3.76 14.86
CA LYS A 53 -0.46 -5.19 14.52
C LYS A 53 -1.77 -5.63 13.86
N GLU A 54 -2.91 -5.19 14.38
CA GLU A 54 -4.24 -5.57 13.88
C GLU A 54 -4.45 -5.05 12.46
N TYR A 55 -4.11 -3.78 12.23
CA TYR A 55 -4.21 -3.13 10.94
C TYR A 55 -3.23 -3.71 9.91
N ALA A 56 -1.98 -3.95 10.32
CA ALA A 56 -1.00 -4.61 9.48
C ALA A 56 -1.44 -6.02 9.07
N SER A 57 -2.04 -6.77 10.00
CA SER A 57 -2.55 -8.12 9.76
C SER A 57 -3.71 -8.11 8.76
N PHE A 58 -4.63 -7.15 8.89
CA PHE A 58 -5.71 -6.92 7.93
C PHE A 58 -5.17 -6.64 6.52
N LEU A 59 -4.24 -5.68 6.38
CA LEU A 59 -3.65 -5.33 5.09
C LEU A 59 -2.91 -6.51 4.46
N ASN A 60 -2.06 -7.19 5.24
CA ASN A 60 -1.32 -8.37 4.75
C ASN A 60 -2.25 -9.50 4.30
N GLN A 61 -3.40 -9.69 4.97
CA GLN A 61 -4.41 -10.65 4.54
C GLN A 61 -5.00 -10.28 3.18
N LYS A 62 -5.39 -9.02 2.98
CA LYS A 62 -5.94 -8.53 1.70
C LYS A 62 -4.89 -8.63 0.59
N TYR A 63 -3.67 -8.20 0.86
CA TYR A 63 -2.60 -8.19 -0.13
C TYR A 63 -2.20 -9.61 -0.57
N SER A 64 -2.22 -10.56 0.37
CA SER A 64 -1.97 -11.97 0.06
C SER A 64 -3.02 -12.58 -0.88
N GLN A 65 -4.27 -12.10 -0.85
CA GLN A 65 -5.30 -12.57 -1.79
C GLN A 65 -4.94 -12.22 -3.24
N VAL A 66 -4.31 -11.07 -3.48
CA VAL A 66 -3.83 -10.68 -4.83
C VAL A 66 -2.67 -11.56 -5.29
N SER A 67 -1.73 -11.86 -4.38
CA SER A 67 -0.59 -12.74 -4.68
C SER A 67 -1.05 -14.13 -5.11
N PHE A 68 -2.08 -14.65 -4.44
CA PHE A 68 -2.66 -15.96 -4.73
C PHE A 68 -3.55 -15.95 -5.97
N ALA A 69 -4.50 -15.02 -6.06
CA ALA A 69 -5.48 -14.98 -7.15
C ALA A 69 -4.88 -14.49 -8.49
N LYS A 70 -3.77 -13.75 -8.44
CA LYS A 70 -3.18 -13.03 -9.59
C LYS A 70 -4.15 -12.10 -10.30
N THR A 71 -5.22 -11.70 -9.62
CA THR A 71 -6.22 -10.74 -10.08
C THR A 71 -6.18 -9.53 -9.15
N SER A 72 -6.57 -8.38 -9.68
CA SER A 72 -6.75 -7.20 -8.82
C SER A 72 -7.96 -7.37 -7.91
N ILE A 73 -7.85 -6.89 -6.69
CA ILE A 73 -8.98 -6.78 -5.76
C ILE A 73 -9.26 -5.32 -5.41
N THR A 74 -10.48 -5.10 -4.93
CA THR A 74 -10.96 -3.84 -4.35
C THR A 74 -11.44 -4.13 -2.93
N PHE A 75 -11.09 -3.27 -1.98
CA PHE A 75 -11.59 -3.39 -0.60
C PHE A 75 -11.61 -2.02 0.09
N GLU A 76 -12.48 -1.89 1.09
CA GLU A 76 -12.52 -0.73 1.97
C GLU A 76 -11.56 -0.91 3.14
N ASP A 77 -10.96 0.20 3.52
CA ASP A 77 -9.94 0.29 4.54
C ASP A 77 -10.15 1.52 5.42
N GLU A 78 -9.83 1.40 6.70
CA GLU A 78 -9.95 2.49 7.65
C GLU A 78 -8.61 2.73 8.33
N SER A 79 -8.06 3.93 8.12
CA SER A 79 -6.78 4.31 8.70
C SER A 79 -6.89 5.57 9.53
N THR A 80 -6.05 5.66 10.57
CA THR A 80 -5.83 6.91 11.28
C THR A 80 -4.66 7.63 10.61
N VAL A 81 -4.90 8.85 10.16
CA VAL A 81 -3.89 9.76 9.59
C VAL A 81 -3.74 10.98 10.51
N PRO A 82 -2.66 11.78 10.40
CA PRO A 82 -2.44 12.93 11.28
C PRO A 82 -3.60 13.95 11.32
N VAL A 83 -4.39 14.02 10.25
CA VAL A 83 -5.54 14.94 10.13
C VAL A 83 -6.87 14.34 10.63
N GLY A 84 -6.89 13.10 11.13
CA GLY A 84 -8.08 12.43 11.65
C GLY A 84 -8.25 11.00 11.13
N ARG A 85 -9.49 10.49 11.15
CA ARG A 85 -9.82 9.18 10.58
C ARG A 85 -10.14 9.33 9.10
N VAL A 86 -9.57 8.46 8.27
CA VAL A 86 -9.87 8.38 6.84
C VAL A 86 -10.40 6.98 6.54
N ILE A 87 -11.59 6.93 5.94
CA ILE A 87 -12.11 5.72 5.28
C ILE A 87 -11.70 5.84 3.82
N GLY A 88 -10.94 4.88 3.34
CA GLY A 88 -10.44 4.81 1.98
C GLY A 88 -10.99 3.58 1.27
N GLN A 89 -11.32 3.72 -0.01
CA GLN A 89 -11.51 2.58 -0.88
C GLN A 89 -10.21 2.32 -1.63
N VAL A 90 -9.66 1.11 -1.51
CA VAL A 90 -8.54 0.66 -2.33
C VAL A 90 -9.15 0.13 -3.63
N ASP A 91 -9.34 1.01 -4.61
CA ASP A 91 -10.02 0.69 -5.88
C ASP A 91 -9.33 -0.41 -6.67
N ARG A 92 -8.01 -0.46 -6.62
CA ARG A 92 -7.24 -1.49 -7.33
C ARG A 92 -5.90 -1.75 -6.66
N LEU A 93 -5.78 -2.93 -6.05
CA LEU A 93 -4.49 -3.49 -5.71
C LEU A 93 -4.01 -4.42 -6.82
N HIS A 94 -2.82 -4.15 -7.37
CA HIS A 94 -2.19 -4.99 -8.38
C HIS A 94 -0.73 -5.23 -7.99
N LEU A 95 -0.32 -6.51 -7.94
CA LEU A 95 1.06 -6.88 -7.63
C LEU A 95 1.83 -7.12 -8.92
N THR A 96 2.80 -6.28 -9.22
CA THR A 96 3.77 -6.52 -10.29
C THR A 96 5.01 -7.19 -9.71
N GLY A 97 5.05 -8.52 -9.75
CA GLY A 97 6.25 -9.29 -9.44
C GLY A 97 6.92 -9.76 -10.74
N GLN A 98 8.14 -9.29 -11.01
CA GLN A 98 9.01 -9.94 -11.99
C GLN A 98 9.63 -11.16 -11.30
N LYS A 99 9.31 -12.37 -11.77
CA LYS A 99 10.06 -13.56 -11.38
C LYS A 99 11.49 -13.39 -11.92
N PHE A 100 12.48 -13.41 -11.03
CA PHE A 100 13.86 -13.70 -11.39
C PHE A 100 14.05 -15.22 -11.40
#